data_AF-A0A6P0L1C0-F1
#
_entry.id   AF-A0A6P0L1C0-F1
#
_cell.length_a   1.000
_cell.length_b   1.000
_cell.length_c   1.000
_cell.angle_alpha   90.00
_cell.angle_beta   90.00
_cell.angle_gamma   90.00
#
_symmetry.space_group_name_H-M   'P 1'
#
loop_
_entity.id
_entity.type
_entity.pdbx_description
1 polymer ?
#
loop_
_entity_poly.entity_id
_entity_poly.type
_entity_poly.pdbx_seq_one_letter_code
_entity_poly.pdbx_strand_id
1 'polypeptide(L)' 'MGKYEKLLQKIITGTSDNNIKFSELCQLLKKLGFDERIRGDHYIFTKDNVE' A
#
# COMPACT_ATOMS: atom_id res chain seq x y z
N MET A 1 6.84 2.18 -16.85
CA MET A 1 6.39 2.22 -15.43
C MET A 1 5.04 1.55 -15.33
N GLY A 2 5.00 0.43 -14.60
CA GLY A 2 3.76 -0.24 -14.26
C GLY A 2 2.87 0.63 -13.37
N LYS A 3 1.59 0.30 -13.31
CA LYS A 3 0.58 0.99 -12.49
C LYS A 3 1.03 1.17 -11.03
N TYR A 4 1.63 0.14 -10.45
CA TYR A 4 2.10 0.13 -9.05
C TYR A 4 3.36 0.98 -8.82
N GLU A 5 4.26 1.09 -9.80
CA GLU A 5 5.43 1.98 -9.70
C GLU A 5 5.00 3.46 -9.71
N LYS A 6 4.04 3.81 -10.57
CA LYS A 6 3.48 5.16 -10.60
C LYS A 6 2.77 5.49 -9.28
N LEU A 7 2.08 4.51 -8.71
CA LEU A 7 1.42 4.66 -7.40
C LEU A 7 2.44 4.84 -6.28
N LEU A 8 3.50 4.02 -6.25
CA LEU A 8 4.58 4.14 -5.28
C LEU A 8 5.27 5.52 -5.36
N GLN A 9 5.58 5.99 -6.58
CA GLN A 9 6.11 7.33 -6.81
C GLN A 9 5.16 8.43 -6.33
N LYS A 10 3.86 8.29 -6.61
CA LYS A 10 2.84 9.24 -6.14
C LYS A 10 2.78 9.31 -4.60
N ILE A 11 2.89 8.17 -3.92
CA ILE A 11 2.94 8.07 -2.45
C ILE A 11 4.22 8.73 -1.92
N ILE A 12 5.39 8.34 -2.43
CA ILE A 12 6.69 8.83 -1.93
C ILE A 12 6.86 10.34 -2.15
N THR A 13 6.35 10.86 -3.26
CA THR A 13 6.45 12.29 -3.58
C THR A 13 5.49 13.17 -2.77
N GLY A 14 4.49 12.59 -2.09
CA GLY A 14 3.48 13.35 -1.32
C GLY A 14 2.66 14.33 -2.18
N THR A 15 2.71 14.21 -3.51
CA THR A 15 2.12 15.20 -4.42
C THR A 15 0.61 15.03 -4.60
N SER A 16 0.02 13.96 -4.09
CA SER A 16 -1.39 13.63 -4.32
C SER A 16 -1.94 12.58 -3.35
N ASP A 17 -1.75 12.79 -2.05
CA ASP A 17 -2.26 11.89 -1.00
C ASP A 17 -3.80 11.75 -1.03
N ASN A 18 -4.51 12.78 -1.50
CA ASN A 18 -5.98 12.84 -1.48
C ASN A 18 -6.68 12.03 -2.61
N ASN A 19 -5.93 11.38 -3.50
CA ASN A 19 -6.49 10.66 -4.66
C ASN A 19 -5.87 9.27 -4.84
N ILE A 20 -5.66 8.56 -3.73
CA ILE A 20 -5.20 7.17 -3.72
C ILE A 20 -6.31 6.32 -3.14
N LYS A 21 -6.86 5.40 -3.94
CA LYS A 21 -7.88 4.47 -3.46
C LYS A 21 -7.26 3.51 -2.45
N PHE A 22 -7.93 3.30 -1.33
CA PHE A 22 -7.49 2.38 -0.29
C PHE A 22 -7.20 0.97 -0.83
N SER A 23 -8.03 0.47 -1.74
CA SER A 23 -7.81 -0.84 -2.38
C SER A 23 -6.53 -0.92 -3.21
N GLU A 24 -6.09 0.18 -3.82
CA GLU A 24 -4.83 0.22 -4.56
C GLU A 24 -3.63 0.23 -3.63
N LEU A 25 -3.74 0.89 -2.47
CA LEU A 25 -2.72 0.86 -1.41
C LEU A 25 -2.56 -0.56 -0.85
N CYS A 26 -3.67 -1.23 -0.52
CA CYS A 26 -3.66 -2.63 -0.06
C CYS A 26 -2.99 -3.56 -1.08
N GLN A 27 -3.35 -3.44 -2.37
CA GLN A 27 -2.72 -4.24 -3.43
C GLN A 27 -1.22 -3.96 -3.57
N LEU A 28 -0.80 -2.70 -3.42
CA LEU A 28 0.61 -2.32 -3.44
C LEU A 28 1.36 -2.97 -2.28
N LEU A 29 0.84 -2.88 -1.06
CA LEU A 29 1.46 -3.48 0.13
C LEU A 29 1.60 -5.00 0.00
N LYS A 30 0.55 -5.69 -0.48
CA LYS A 30 0.63 -7.13 -0.80
C LYS A 30 1.71 -7.44 -1.83
N LYS A 31 1.82 -6.64 -2.89
CA LYS A 31 2.88 -6.77 -3.92
C LYS A 31 4.29 -6.54 -3.37
N LEU A 32 4.43 -5.70 -2.35
CA LEU A 32 5.70 -5.45 -1.66
C LEU A 32 6.06 -6.55 -0.65
N GLY A 33 5.21 -7.58 -0.51
CA GLY A 33 5.42 -8.72 0.37
C GLY A 33 4.95 -8.49 1.81
N PHE A 34 4.02 -7.55 2.03
CA PHE A 34 3.33 -7.45 3.31
C PHE A 34 2.22 -8.52 3.38
N ASP A 35 2.15 -9.17 4.53
CA ASP A 35 1.04 -10.00 4.95
C ASP A 35 -0.13 -9.10 5.38
N GLU A 36 -1.36 -9.49 5.04
CA GLU A 36 -2.57 -8.75 5.38
C GLU A 36 -3.42 -9.56 6.36
N ARG A 37 -3.73 -8.93 7.49
CA ARG A 37 -4.68 -9.43 8.48
C ARG A 37 -5.86 -8.48 8.60
N ILE A 38 -7.07 -8.99 8.40
CA ILE A 38 -8.31 -8.22 8.50
C ILE A 38 -9.02 -8.55 9.83
N ARG A 39 -9.39 -7.52 10.60
CA ARG A 39 -10.17 -7.63 11.83
C ARG A 39 -11.32 -6.62 11.82
N GLY A 40 -12.50 -7.05 11.36
CA GLY A 40 -13.60 -6.13 11.08
C GLY A 40 -13.21 -5.21 9.92
N ASP A 41 -13.39 -3.90 10.09
CA ASP A 41 -12.98 -2.88 9.11
C ASP A 41 -11.50 -2.49 9.19
N HIS A 42 -10.73 -3.11 10.10
CA HIS A 42 -9.31 -2.83 10.24
C HIS A 42 -8.48 -3.77 9.36
N TYR A 43 -7.65 -3.17 8.51
CA TYR A 43 -6.66 -3.86 7.68
C TYR A 43 -5.28 -3.63 8.28
N ILE A 44 -4.65 -4.69 8.74
CA ILE A 44 -3.35 -4.68 9.41
C ILE A 44 -2.36 -5.31 8.43
N PHE A 45 -1.28 -4.59 8.11
CA PHE A 45 -0.23 -5.07 7.22
C PHE A 45 1.06 -5.29 8.00
N THR A 46 1.66 -6.47 7.90
CA THR A 46 2.91 -6.82 8.59
C THR A 46 3.90 -7.44 7.62
N LYS A 47 5.20 -7.21 7.79
CA LYS A 47 6.23 -7.84 6.96
C LYS A 47 7.43 -8.20 7.84
N ASP A 48 7.95 -9.41 7.66
CA ASP A 48 9.17 -9.85 8.32
C ASP A 48 10.34 -8.93 7.91
N ASN A 49 11.15 -8.47 8.88
CA ASN A 49 12.21 -7.47 8.72
C ASN A 49 11.75 -6.03 8.41
N VAL A 50 10.52 -5.66 8.79
CA VAL A 50 10.06 -4.27 8.82
C VAL A 50 9.64 -3.95 10.25
N GLU A 51 10.48 -3.21 10.97
CA GLU A 51 10.27 -2.73 12.36
C GLU A 51 9.73 -1.30 12.41
#